data_AF-A0A2R4WF89-F1
#
_entry.id   AF-A0A2R4WF89-F1
#
_cell.length_a   1.000
_cell.length_b   1.000
_cell.length_c   1.000
_cell.angle_alpha   90.00
_cell.angle_beta   90.00
_cell.angle_gamma   90.00
#
_symmetry.space_group_name_H-M   'P 1'
#
loop_
_entity.id
_entity.type
_entity.pdbx_description
1 polymer ?
#
loop_
_entity_poly.entity_id
_entity_poly.type
_entity_poly.pdbx_seq_one_letter_code
_entity_poly.pdbx_strand_id
1 'polypeptide(L)'
;MKLALQILGVVVAVLLTGAMFGTAGWTRPPVRSEQTGFRGTGMVQVQNPRTLAAKLEENAAPAPQDPAPPGGEPATQTYQNVKVLTDLSTDQFNRVMASITEWVAPEQGCAYCHNVENMADDSVYAKTVARSMLRMVRHINADWKNHVGETGVTCYTCHRGNPVPQAVWHNNPGPPHAQGFAARDGGQNHPAPEAGLTSLNYDPYKELLGDKDIDQNAVRVAARTALPTSPSKPIQTAERTYALMIHMSEGLGVNCTYCHNSRAFSSWEESTPKRVTAWHGIRMVRDINGNFIEPLTPVLPEARLGPEGDPPKANCTTCHQGLAKPLNGAQMLKDYPELAGGPMPKAP
;
A
#
# COMPACT_ATOMS: atom_id res chain seq x y z
N MET A 1 -58.67 -4.66 -18.76
CA MET A 1 -57.84 -3.93 -17.78
C MET A 1 -57.01 -4.86 -16.87
N LYS A 2 -57.61 -5.84 -16.17
CA LYS A 2 -56.86 -6.79 -15.30
C LYS A 2 -55.75 -7.58 -16.00
N LEU A 3 -56.03 -8.16 -17.18
CA LEU A 3 -55.04 -8.95 -17.92
C LEU A 3 -53.85 -8.12 -18.42
N ALA A 4 -54.09 -6.89 -18.88
CA ALA A 4 -53.04 -5.98 -19.31
C ALA A 4 -52.13 -5.55 -18.14
N LEU A 5 -52.72 -5.29 -16.96
CA LEU A 5 -51.97 -5.01 -15.73
C LEU A 5 -51.14 -6.22 -15.25
N GLN A 6 -51.67 -7.44 -15.41
CA GLN A 6 -50.92 -8.67 -15.08
C GLN A 6 -49.74 -8.89 -16.03
N ILE A 7 -49.94 -8.72 -17.34
CA ILE A 7 -48.86 -8.84 -18.34
C ILE A 7 -47.79 -7.77 -18.10
N LEU A 8 -48.20 -6.53 -17.85
CA LEU A 8 -47.26 -5.44 -17.52
C LEU A 8 -46.47 -5.76 -16.25
N GLY A 9 -47.12 -6.28 -15.20
CA GLY A 9 -46.46 -6.71 -13.98
C GLY A 9 -45.41 -7.81 -14.21
N VAL A 10 -45.70 -8.80 -15.06
CA VAL A 10 -44.75 -9.86 -15.43
C VAL A 10 -43.57 -9.29 -16.21
N VAL A 11 -43.81 -8.43 -17.20
CA VAL A 11 -42.73 -7.82 -18.01
C VAL A 11 -41.82 -6.97 -17.13
N VAL A 12 -42.38 -6.15 -16.24
CA VAL A 12 -41.60 -5.34 -15.29
C VAL A 12 -40.79 -6.23 -14.35
N ALA A 13 -41.36 -7.31 -13.81
CA ALA A 13 -40.65 -8.24 -12.94
C ALA A 13 -39.48 -8.95 -13.67
N VAL A 14 -39.66 -9.37 -14.92
CA VAL A 14 -38.61 -10.00 -15.74
C VAL A 14 -37.49 -9.01 -16.05
N LEU A 15 -37.83 -7.77 -16.44
CA LEU A 15 -36.83 -6.73 -16.72
C LEU A 15 -36.06 -6.32 -15.47
N LEU A 16 -36.74 -6.18 -14.32
CA LEU A 16 -36.07 -5.92 -13.03
C LEU A 16 -35.18 -7.08 -12.61
N THR A 17 -35.64 -8.32 -12.76
CA THR A 17 -34.83 -9.51 -12.45
C THR A 17 -33.61 -9.59 -13.35
N GLY A 18 -33.78 -9.37 -14.66
CA GLY A 18 -32.67 -9.30 -15.62
C GLY A 18 -31.70 -8.16 -15.33
N ALA A 19 -32.20 -6.98 -14.96
CA ALA A 19 -31.39 -5.85 -14.53
C ALA A 19 -30.63 -6.19 -13.25
N MET A 20 -31.24 -6.82 -12.24
CA MET A 20 -30.58 -7.23 -11.00
C MET A 20 -29.41 -8.21 -11.27
N PHE A 21 -29.53 -9.11 -12.24
CA PHE A 21 -28.41 -9.97 -12.66
C PHE A 21 -27.31 -9.21 -13.42
N GLY A 22 -27.63 -8.08 -14.07
CA GLY A 22 -26.70 -7.29 -14.88
C GLY A 22 -26.09 -6.05 -14.21
N THR A 23 -26.72 -5.49 -13.18
CA THR A 23 -26.34 -4.19 -12.59
C THR A 23 -26.02 -4.24 -11.10
N ALA A 24 -26.55 -5.20 -10.35
CA ALA A 24 -26.35 -5.28 -8.89
C ALA A 24 -25.13 -6.11 -8.51
N GLY A 25 -23.93 -5.73 -8.96
CA GLY A 25 -22.64 -6.25 -8.47
C GLY A 25 -22.48 -7.79 -8.46
N TRP A 26 -23.30 -8.51 -9.24
CA TRP A 26 -23.43 -9.95 -9.11
C TRP A 26 -22.24 -10.66 -9.79
N THR A 27 -21.63 -11.59 -9.07
CA THR A 27 -20.58 -12.46 -9.61
C THR A 27 -21.14 -13.82 -10.00
N ARG A 28 -21.08 -14.13 -11.30
CA ARG A 28 -21.53 -15.43 -11.80
C ARG A 28 -20.64 -16.60 -11.36
N PRO A 29 -21.19 -17.77 -11.01
CA PRO A 29 -20.42 -18.99 -10.81
C PRO A 29 -19.62 -19.41 -12.07
N PRO A 30 -18.53 -20.18 -11.92
CA PRO A 30 -17.94 -20.61 -10.65
C PRO A 30 -17.11 -19.51 -9.98
N VAL A 31 -17.14 -19.49 -8.65
CA VAL A 31 -16.13 -18.83 -7.80
C VAL A 31 -15.16 -19.90 -7.29
N ARG A 32 -13.91 -19.53 -7.04
CA ARG A 32 -12.91 -20.41 -6.44
C ARG A 32 -12.88 -20.18 -4.93
N SER A 33 -12.83 -21.27 -4.17
CA SER A 33 -12.63 -21.24 -2.74
C SER A 33 -11.31 -21.94 -2.38
N GLU A 34 -10.55 -21.35 -1.46
CA GLU A 34 -9.33 -21.92 -0.91
C GLU A 34 -9.46 -21.96 0.61
N GLN A 35 -9.42 -23.16 1.20
CA GLN A 35 -9.49 -23.32 2.64
C GLN A 35 -8.16 -22.90 3.29
N THR A 36 -8.21 -21.97 4.24
CA THR A 36 -7.02 -21.41 4.91
C THR A 36 -6.91 -21.77 6.40
N GLY A 37 -7.85 -22.57 6.92
CA GLY A 37 -7.83 -23.05 8.31
C GLY A 37 -8.37 -24.47 8.47
N PHE A 38 -8.56 -24.91 9.72
CA PHE A 38 -9.10 -26.25 10.00
C PHE A 38 -10.51 -26.42 9.45
N ARG A 39 -10.86 -27.64 9.02
CA ARG A 39 -12.19 -27.94 8.45
C ARG A 39 -13.31 -27.54 9.42
N GLY A 40 -14.35 -26.89 8.88
CA GLY A 40 -15.51 -26.44 9.67
C GLY A 40 -15.33 -25.12 10.41
N THR A 41 -14.16 -24.46 10.36
CA THR A 41 -13.98 -23.13 10.98
C THR A 41 -14.46 -21.98 10.10
N GLY A 42 -14.81 -22.23 8.83
CA GLY A 42 -15.21 -21.20 7.88
C GLY A 42 -14.05 -20.31 7.39
N MET A 43 -12.80 -20.65 7.72
CA MET A 43 -11.62 -19.94 7.22
C MET A 43 -11.35 -20.32 5.76
N VAL A 44 -11.79 -19.46 4.85
CA VAL A 44 -11.75 -19.67 3.41
C VAL A 44 -11.54 -18.34 2.68
N GLN A 45 -10.67 -18.32 1.67
CA GLN A 45 -10.63 -17.25 0.68
C GLN A 45 -11.59 -17.58 -0.45
N VAL A 46 -12.37 -16.59 -0.91
CA VAL A 46 -13.29 -16.75 -2.04
C VAL A 46 -12.93 -15.72 -3.10
N GLN A 47 -12.64 -16.19 -4.31
CA GLN A 47 -12.17 -15.35 -5.40
C GLN A 47 -12.92 -15.64 -6.70
N ASN A 48 -13.21 -14.57 -7.45
CA ASN A 48 -13.73 -14.69 -8.81
C ASN A 48 -12.54 -14.89 -9.77
N PRO A 49 -12.45 -16.04 -10.48
CA PRO A 49 -11.29 -16.34 -11.30
C PRO A 49 -11.06 -15.33 -12.44
N ARG A 50 -12.11 -14.65 -12.91
CA ARG A 50 -12.01 -13.68 -14.01
C ARG A 50 -11.42 -12.35 -13.54
N THR A 51 -11.91 -11.83 -12.42
CA THR A 51 -11.36 -10.57 -11.87
C THR A 51 -9.96 -10.79 -11.31
N LEU A 52 -9.68 -11.98 -10.75
CA LEU A 52 -8.32 -12.34 -10.35
C LEU A 52 -7.37 -12.37 -11.56
N ALA A 53 -7.76 -12.98 -12.68
CA ALA A 53 -6.92 -13.03 -13.87
C ALA A 53 -6.58 -11.62 -14.40
N ALA A 54 -7.56 -10.73 -14.50
CA ALA A 54 -7.33 -9.34 -14.88
C ALA A 54 -6.41 -8.63 -13.86
N LYS A 55 -6.60 -8.87 -12.56
CA LYS A 55 -5.75 -8.28 -11.51
C LYS A 55 -4.30 -8.75 -11.58
N LEU A 56 -4.08 -10.02 -11.93
CA LEU A 56 -2.75 -10.58 -12.13
C LEU A 56 -2.05 -9.96 -13.35
N GLU A 57 -2.79 -9.74 -14.44
CA GLU A 57 -2.30 -9.08 -15.65
C GLU A 57 -1.92 -7.62 -15.40
N GLU A 58 -2.79 -6.86 -14.72
CA GLU A 58 -2.52 -5.48 -14.27
C GLU A 58 -1.29 -5.36 -13.35
N ASN A 59 -0.92 -6.46 -12.68
CA ASN A 59 0.20 -6.54 -11.76
C ASN A 59 1.38 -7.35 -12.33
N ALA A 60 1.47 -7.51 -13.64
CA ALA A 60 2.66 -8.10 -14.25
C ALA A 60 3.89 -7.21 -14.00
N ALA A 61 5.00 -7.82 -13.59
CA ALA A 61 6.28 -7.12 -13.49
C ALA A 61 6.86 -6.88 -14.90
N PRO A 62 7.51 -5.73 -15.14
CA PRO A 62 8.19 -5.47 -16.39
C PRO A 62 9.38 -6.43 -16.55
N ALA A 63 9.79 -6.66 -17.80
CA ALA A 63 11.02 -7.39 -18.08
C ALA A 63 12.23 -6.63 -17.48
N PRO A 64 13.21 -7.33 -16.88
CA PRO A 64 14.40 -6.68 -16.38
C PRO A 64 15.27 -6.18 -17.53
N GLN A 65 15.99 -5.08 -17.29
CA GLN A 65 17.08 -4.64 -18.15
C GLN A 65 18.25 -5.62 -18.08
N ASP A 66 18.99 -5.74 -19.18
CA ASP A 66 20.18 -6.60 -19.25
C ASP A 66 21.15 -6.28 -18.11
N PRO A 67 21.77 -7.29 -17.48
CA PRO A 67 22.75 -7.07 -16.43
C PRO A 67 23.93 -6.22 -16.94
N ALA A 68 24.40 -5.30 -16.10
CA ALA A 68 25.61 -4.55 -16.40
C ALA A 68 26.83 -5.50 -16.43
N PRO A 69 27.82 -5.27 -17.31
CA PRO A 69 29.07 -6.02 -17.29
C PRO A 69 29.74 -5.99 -15.89
N PRO A 70 30.38 -7.08 -15.45
CA PRO A 70 31.08 -7.10 -14.18
C PRO A 70 32.35 -6.24 -14.23
N GLY A 71 32.66 -5.59 -13.11
CA GLY A 71 33.85 -4.73 -12.97
C GLY A 71 33.63 -3.29 -13.44
N GLY A 72 34.71 -2.62 -13.80
CA GLY A 72 34.71 -1.20 -14.17
C GLY A 72 35.05 -0.27 -13.02
N GLU A 73 35.30 1.00 -13.36
CA GLU A 73 35.60 2.03 -12.37
C GLU A 73 34.38 2.33 -11.48
N PRO A 74 34.58 2.62 -10.18
CA PRO A 74 33.49 3.05 -9.31
C PRO A 74 32.81 4.31 -9.84
N ALA A 75 31.48 4.37 -9.71
CA ALA A 75 30.68 5.52 -10.12
C ALA A 75 31.11 6.82 -9.41
N THR A 76 31.64 6.73 -8.19
CA THR A 76 32.18 7.86 -7.42
C THR A 76 33.47 8.45 -7.98
N GLN A 77 34.20 7.73 -8.82
CA GLN A 77 35.38 8.25 -9.52
C GLN A 77 35.00 8.91 -10.85
N THR A 78 33.91 8.45 -11.47
CA THR A 78 33.45 8.94 -12.78
C THR A 78 32.49 10.13 -12.65
N TYR A 79 31.59 10.09 -11.67
CA TYR A 79 30.51 11.07 -11.50
C TYR A 79 30.70 11.93 -10.25
N GLN A 80 30.20 13.16 -10.34
CA GLN A 80 30.14 14.07 -9.20
C GLN A 80 28.83 13.91 -8.42
N ASN A 81 28.83 14.25 -7.13
CA ASN A 81 27.65 14.32 -6.27
C ASN A 81 26.87 12.98 -6.10
N VAL A 82 27.56 11.85 -6.18
CA VAL A 82 27.00 10.52 -5.84
C VAL A 82 26.99 10.31 -4.33
N LYS A 83 25.79 10.24 -3.71
CA LYS A 83 25.62 10.22 -2.24
C LYS A 83 25.03 8.92 -1.65
N VAL A 84 24.46 8.04 -2.48
CA VAL A 84 23.73 6.84 -2.02
C VAL A 84 24.24 5.59 -2.70
N LEU A 85 24.36 5.62 -4.03
CA LEU A 85 24.87 4.52 -4.84
C LEU A 85 26.40 4.61 -4.98
N THR A 86 27.11 4.71 -3.85
CA THR A 86 28.58 4.93 -3.83
C THR A 86 29.37 3.64 -4.06
N ASP A 87 28.69 2.50 -4.03
CA ASP A 87 29.23 1.15 -4.11
C ASP A 87 29.04 0.48 -5.48
N LEU A 88 28.53 1.21 -6.47
CA LEU A 88 28.30 0.71 -7.83
C LEU A 88 29.45 1.06 -8.77
N SER A 89 29.70 0.20 -9.77
CA SER A 89 30.48 0.60 -10.95
C SER A 89 29.72 1.59 -11.83
N THR A 90 30.40 2.28 -12.73
CA THR A 90 29.79 3.21 -13.69
C THR A 90 28.68 2.54 -14.51
N ASP A 91 28.88 1.32 -14.99
CA ASP A 91 27.89 0.61 -15.81
C ASP A 91 26.66 0.19 -15.00
N GLN A 92 26.86 -0.30 -13.76
CA GLN A 92 25.78 -0.61 -12.84
C GLN A 92 24.96 0.64 -12.48
N PHE A 93 25.64 1.76 -12.23
CA PHE A 93 24.99 3.04 -11.96
C PHE A 93 24.11 3.47 -13.15
N ASN A 94 24.63 3.41 -14.37
CA ASN A 94 23.88 3.77 -15.58
C ASN A 94 22.65 2.88 -15.79
N ARG A 95 22.80 1.56 -15.58
CA ARG A 95 21.70 0.61 -15.63
C ARG A 95 20.59 0.93 -14.63
N VAL A 96 20.96 1.24 -13.38
CA VAL A 96 20.00 1.63 -12.35
C VAL A 96 19.29 2.93 -12.72
N MET A 97 19.99 3.93 -13.25
CA MET A 97 19.35 5.19 -13.71
C MET A 97 18.36 4.97 -14.86
N ALA A 98 18.72 4.15 -15.84
CA ALA A 98 17.81 3.77 -16.93
C ALA A 98 16.55 3.08 -16.39
N SER A 99 16.72 2.14 -15.46
CA SER A 99 15.60 1.39 -14.87
C SER A 99 14.70 2.28 -14.01
N ILE A 100 15.27 3.18 -13.21
CA ILE A 100 14.50 4.17 -12.44
C ILE A 100 13.67 5.06 -13.36
N THR A 101 14.23 5.47 -14.50
CA THR A 101 13.53 6.29 -15.49
C THR A 101 12.28 5.57 -15.99
N GLU A 102 12.41 4.30 -16.41
CA GLU A 102 11.27 3.49 -16.86
C GLU A 102 10.23 3.25 -15.76
N TRP A 103 10.69 3.07 -14.51
CA TRP A 103 9.80 2.73 -13.41
C TRP A 103 9.04 3.91 -12.80
N VAL A 104 9.57 5.12 -12.94
CA VAL A 104 9.06 6.32 -12.27
C VAL A 104 8.54 7.35 -13.26
N ALA A 105 9.30 7.70 -14.29
CA ALA A 105 9.00 8.82 -15.18
C ALA A 105 9.32 8.49 -16.66
N PRO A 106 8.74 7.42 -17.23
CA PRO A 106 9.08 6.98 -18.59
C PRO A 106 8.73 8.04 -19.65
N GLU A 107 7.71 8.86 -19.40
CA GLU A 107 7.28 9.91 -20.33
C GLU A 107 8.20 11.14 -20.29
N GLN A 108 8.68 11.52 -19.11
CA GLN A 108 9.51 12.72 -18.90
C GLN A 108 11.01 12.42 -19.05
N GLY A 109 11.40 11.15 -18.94
CA GLY A 109 12.78 10.70 -19.07
C GLY A 109 13.69 11.23 -17.95
N CYS A 110 15.00 11.28 -18.25
CA CYS A 110 16.03 11.72 -17.30
C CYS A 110 15.77 13.14 -16.76
N ALA A 111 15.17 14.02 -17.56
CA ALA A 111 14.91 15.41 -17.23
C ALA A 111 13.89 15.58 -16.09
N TYR A 112 13.14 14.53 -15.73
CA TYR A 112 12.23 14.59 -14.58
C TYR A 112 12.99 14.86 -13.27
N CYS A 113 14.13 14.19 -13.09
CA CYS A 113 14.94 14.28 -11.88
C CYS A 113 16.18 15.14 -12.06
N HIS A 114 16.60 15.45 -13.30
CA HIS A 114 17.87 16.10 -13.55
C HIS A 114 17.74 17.38 -14.37
N ASN A 115 18.61 18.34 -14.06
CA ASN A 115 19.04 19.31 -15.05
C ASN A 115 19.93 18.57 -16.07
N VAL A 116 19.48 18.44 -17.32
CA VAL A 116 20.18 17.66 -18.35
C VAL A 116 21.51 18.29 -18.79
N GLU A 117 21.70 19.60 -18.56
CA GLU A 117 22.97 20.29 -18.80
C GLU A 117 23.99 20.01 -17.69
N ASN A 118 23.52 19.64 -16.50
CA ASN A 118 24.37 19.29 -15.36
C ASN A 118 23.69 18.24 -14.48
N MET A 119 23.95 16.96 -14.80
CA MET A 119 23.36 15.83 -14.08
C MET A 119 23.75 15.80 -12.59
N ALA A 120 24.82 16.48 -12.17
CA ALA A 120 25.25 16.55 -10.78
C ALA A 120 24.45 17.59 -9.96
N ASP A 121 23.75 18.53 -10.59
CA ASP A 121 22.97 19.59 -9.95
C ASP A 121 21.80 19.05 -9.10
N ASP A 122 21.61 19.59 -7.89
CA ASP A 122 20.55 19.22 -6.94
C ASP A 122 19.38 20.23 -6.94
N SER A 123 19.36 21.21 -7.87
CA SER A 123 18.31 22.24 -7.96
C SER A 123 16.91 21.72 -8.27
N VAL A 124 16.80 20.58 -8.96
CA VAL A 124 15.52 19.93 -9.26
C VAL A 124 15.03 19.14 -8.04
N TYR A 125 13.91 19.55 -7.44
CA TYR A 125 13.39 18.95 -6.20
C TYR A 125 13.22 17.42 -6.30
N ALA A 126 12.82 16.92 -7.47
CA ALA A 126 12.63 15.49 -7.73
C ALA A 126 13.90 14.67 -7.52
N LYS A 127 15.09 15.26 -7.72
CA LYS A 127 16.37 14.60 -7.41
C LYS A 127 16.57 14.37 -5.91
N THR A 128 16.21 15.36 -5.10
CA THR A 128 16.29 15.27 -3.64
C THR A 128 15.33 14.19 -3.13
N VAL A 129 14.11 14.16 -3.67
CA VAL A 129 13.13 13.09 -3.39
C VAL A 129 13.65 11.73 -3.83
N ALA A 130 14.14 11.60 -5.07
CA ALA A 130 14.66 10.34 -5.61
C ALA A 130 15.82 9.78 -4.75
N ARG A 131 16.68 10.66 -4.23
CA ARG A 131 17.76 10.26 -3.30
C ARG A 131 17.23 9.71 -1.98
N SER A 132 16.15 10.29 -1.44
CA SER A 132 15.47 9.73 -0.25
C SER A 132 14.84 8.37 -0.55
N MET A 133 14.15 8.25 -1.70
CA MET A 133 13.53 7.00 -2.13
C MET A 133 14.55 5.88 -2.36
N LEU A 134 15.74 6.18 -2.90
CA LEU A 134 16.83 5.20 -3.01
C LEU A 134 17.27 4.66 -1.65
N ARG A 135 17.40 5.54 -0.65
CA ARG A 135 17.71 5.10 0.73
C ARG A 135 16.57 4.26 1.30
N MET A 136 15.33 4.67 1.08
CA MET A 136 14.13 3.95 1.53
C MET A 136 14.05 2.55 0.93
N VAL A 137 14.27 2.39 -0.37
CA VAL A 137 14.25 1.08 -1.06
C VAL A 137 15.34 0.16 -0.50
N ARG A 138 16.59 0.66 -0.40
CA ARG A 138 17.70 -0.12 0.18
C ARG A 138 17.42 -0.51 1.64
N HIS A 139 16.86 0.41 2.43
CA HIS A 139 16.44 0.18 3.81
C HIS A 139 15.37 -0.91 3.94
N ILE A 140 14.32 -0.86 3.11
CA ILE A 140 13.28 -1.91 3.08
C ILE A 140 13.89 -3.28 2.74
N ASN A 141 14.74 -3.33 1.72
CA ASN A 141 15.33 -4.58 1.24
C ASN A 141 16.32 -5.21 2.22
N ALA A 142 17.05 -4.39 2.97
CA ALA A 142 18.02 -4.86 3.97
C ALA A 142 17.37 -5.21 5.32
N ASP A 143 16.55 -4.30 5.85
CA ASP A 143 16.16 -4.31 7.27
C ASP A 143 14.74 -4.87 7.51
N TRP A 144 13.88 -4.88 6.48
CA TRP A 144 12.49 -5.35 6.57
C TRP A 144 12.26 -6.73 5.93
N LYS A 145 13.28 -7.60 5.93
CA LYS A 145 13.18 -8.98 5.41
C LYS A 145 12.12 -9.84 6.12
N ASN A 146 11.78 -9.51 7.36
CA ASN A 146 10.66 -10.11 8.10
C ASN A 146 9.28 -9.81 7.48
N HIS A 147 9.20 -8.84 6.58
CA HIS A 147 8.02 -8.52 5.78
C HIS A 147 8.23 -8.85 4.30
N VAL A 148 9.25 -8.27 3.65
CA VAL A 148 9.45 -8.37 2.18
C VAL A 148 10.19 -9.63 1.74
N GLY A 149 10.80 -10.37 2.68
CA GLY A 149 11.63 -11.53 2.38
C GLY A 149 12.74 -11.21 1.38
N GLU A 150 13.12 -12.21 0.57
CA GLU A 150 14.06 -12.03 -0.55
C GLU A 150 13.37 -11.52 -1.83
N THR A 151 12.05 -11.30 -1.81
CA THR A 151 11.33 -10.68 -2.94
C THR A 151 11.73 -9.22 -3.07
N GLY A 152 11.81 -8.52 -1.93
CA GLY A 152 12.16 -7.10 -1.87
C GLY A 152 11.18 -6.18 -2.58
N VAL A 153 11.60 -4.93 -2.76
CA VAL A 153 10.88 -3.87 -3.47
C VAL A 153 11.82 -3.16 -4.44
N THR A 154 11.23 -2.58 -5.48
CA THR A 154 11.88 -1.66 -6.43
C THR A 154 11.05 -0.39 -6.56
N CYS A 155 11.52 0.60 -7.33
CA CYS A 155 10.73 1.80 -7.62
C CYS A 155 9.39 1.44 -8.27
N TYR A 156 9.38 0.41 -9.12
CA TYR A 156 8.18 -0.03 -9.83
C TYR A 156 7.11 -0.58 -8.88
N THR A 157 7.49 -1.15 -7.73
CA THR A 157 6.55 -1.68 -6.75
C THR A 157 5.46 -0.65 -6.40
N CYS A 158 5.84 0.61 -6.22
CA CYS A 158 4.95 1.72 -5.90
C CYS A 158 4.57 2.56 -7.13
N HIS A 159 5.56 2.99 -7.92
CA HIS A 159 5.36 4.02 -8.95
C HIS A 159 4.62 3.51 -10.18
N ARG A 160 4.83 2.26 -10.59
CA ARG A 160 4.18 1.66 -11.77
C ARG A 160 4.26 2.56 -13.02
N GLY A 161 5.41 3.20 -13.27
CA GLY A 161 5.61 4.11 -14.39
C GLY A 161 5.02 5.52 -14.19
N ASN A 162 4.59 5.88 -12.98
CA ASN A 162 4.04 7.20 -12.67
C ASN A 162 4.92 7.95 -11.67
N PRO A 163 5.19 9.24 -11.89
CA PRO A 163 6.06 9.98 -10.97
C PRO A 163 5.46 10.14 -9.57
N VAL A 164 4.13 10.14 -9.48
CA VAL A 164 3.38 10.04 -8.23
C VAL A 164 2.73 8.66 -8.17
N PRO A 165 3.00 7.82 -7.15
CA PRO A 165 2.32 6.55 -6.99
C PRO A 165 0.79 6.74 -6.91
N GLN A 166 0.04 5.84 -7.56
CA GLN A 166 -1.42 5.98 -7.70
C GLN A 166 -2.18 5.81 -6.36
N ALA A 167 -1.64 5.03 -5.44
CA ALA A 167 -2.28 4.72 -4.17
C ALA A 167 -1.48 5.32 -2.99
N VAL A 168 -1.52 6.65 -2.87
CA VAL A 168 -1.00 7.40 -1.72
C VAL A 168 -2.15 7.90 -0.85
N TRP A 169 -1.83 8.39 0.35
CA TRP A 169 -2.83 9.04 1.20
C TRP A 169 -2.29 10.33 1.82
N HIS A 170 -3.22 11.22 2.16
CA HIS A 170 -3.01 12.43 2.93
C HIS A 170 -3.95 12.42 4.12
N ASN A 171 -3.69 13.26 5.12
CA ASN A 171 -4.63 13.47 6.22
C ASN A 171 -5.97 13.95 5.64
N ASN A 172 -7.06 13.32 6.09
CA ASN A 172 -8.40 13.63 5.60
C ASN A 172 -9.18 14.41 6.67
N PRO A 173 -9.35 15.74 6.51
CA PRO A 173 -10.09 16.55 7.48
C PRO A 173 -11.62 16.30 7.43
N GLY A 174 -12.08 15.41 6.56
CA GLY A 174 -13.48 15.11 6.35
C GLY A 174 -14.17 16.08 5.38
N PRO A 175 -15.46 15.82 5.08
CA PRO A 175 -16.24 16.68 4.22
C PRO A 175 -16.47 18.06 4.88
N PRO A 176 -16.71 19.11 4.07
CA PRO A 176 -17.13 20.40 4.60
C PRO A 176 -18.38 20.26 5.48
N HIS A 177 -18.33 20.84 6.68
CA HIS A 177 -19.39 20.74 7.67
C HIS A 177 -19.62 22.11 8.34
N ALA A 178 -20.84 22.30 8.87
CA ALA A 178 -21.17 23.50 9.63
C ALA A 178 -20.36 23.55 10.93
N GLN A 179 -19.92 24.74 11.34
CA GLN A 179 -19.16 24.94 12.57
C GLN A 179 -20.00 24.66 13.83
N GLY A 180 -19.34 24.52 15.00
CA GLY A 180 -20.00 24.34 16.29
C GLY A 180 -20.34 22.89 16.64
N PHE A 181 -21.43 22.64 17.38
CA PHE A 181 -21.79 21.28 17.83
C PHE A 181 -22.17 20.33 16.68
N ALA A 182 -22.54 20.85 15.51
CA ALA A 182 -22.81 20.07 14.30
C ALA A 182 -21.53 19.72 13.51
N ALA A 183 -20.35 20.18 13.96
CA ALA A 183 -19.10 20.05 13.22
C ALA A 183 -18.40 18.69 13.38
N ARG A 184 -18.80 17.87 14.35
CA ARG A 184 -18.02 16.70 14.75
C ARG A 184 -18.77 15.41 14.43
N ASP A 185 -18.44 14.83 13.29
CA ASP A 185 -18.83 13.47 12.91
C ASP A 185 -17.95 12.39 13.56
N GLY A 186 -16.85 12.80 14.24
CA GLY A 186 -15.89 11.91 14.86
C GLY A 186 -14.91 11.25 13.89
N GLY A 187 -14.82 11.73 12.65
CA GLY A 187 -14.01 11.13 11.60
C GLY A 187 -14.70 9.96 10.89
N GLN A 188 -16.02 9.81 10.99
CA GLN A 188 -16.79 8.65 10.48
C GLN A 188 -18.19 9.05 9.98
N ASN A 189 -19.08 8.07 9.73
CA ASN A 189 -20.46 8.28 9.25
C ASN A 189 -20.61 8.82 7.81
N HIS A 190 -19.55 8.68 7.01
CA HIS A 190 -19.55 8.95 5.58
C HIS A 190 -19.05 7.71 4.83
N PRO A 191 -19.43 7.50 3.55
CA PRO A 191 -18.84 6.43 2.74
C PRO A 191 -17.32 6.63 2.69
N ALA A 192 -16.57 5.66 3.23
CA ALA A 192 -15.12 5.71 3.32
C ALA A 192 -14.48 4.73 2.33
N PRO A 193 -13.99 5.17 1.15
CA PRO A 193 -13.28 4.31 0.21
C PRO A 193 -12.11 3.55 0.86
N GLU A 194 -11.42 4.20 1.79
CA GLU A 194 -10.30 3.67 2.58
C GLU A 194 -10.71 2.45 3.41
N ALA A 195 -11.97 2.41 3.86
CA ALA A 195 -12.55 1.36 4.67
C ALA A 195 -13.66 0.61 3.92
N GLY A 196 -13.48 0.36 2.62
CA GLY A 196 -14.36 -0.50 1.83
C GLY A 196 -15.79 0.02 1.69
N LEU A 197 -15.94 1.35 1.55
CA LEU A 197 -17.22 2.06 1.44
C LEU A 197 -18.16 1.90 2.66
N THR A 198 -17.62 1.49 3.80
CA THR A 198 -18.36 1.48 5.07
C THR A 198 -18.53 2.90 5.62
N SER A 199 -19.33 3.05 6.68
CA SER A 199 -19.47 4.30 7.44
C SER A 199 -18.48 4.41 8.61
N LEU A 200 -17.43 3.58 8.61
CA LEU A 200 -16.36 3.62 9.62
C LEU A 200 -15.48 4.86 9.41
N ASN A 201 -14.36 4.91 10.15
CA ASN A 201 -13.44 6.03 10.09
C ASN A 201 -12.85 6.21 8.68
N TYR A 202 -12.95 7.42 8.11
CA TYR A 202 -12.47 7.76 6.77
C TYR A 202 -10.98 8.20 6.73
N ASP A 203 -10.31 8.22 7.88
CA ASP A 203 -8.86 8.37 7.99
C ASP A 203 -8.27 7.33 8.96
N PRO A 204 -8.27 6.03 8.58
CA PRO A 204 -7.68 5.00 9.42
C PRO A 204 -6.14 5.06 9.45
N TYR A 205 -5.52 5.99 8.72
CA TYR A 205 -4.08 6.03 8.48
C TYR A 205 -3.35 7.03 9.38
N LYS A 206 -3.87 8.25 9.53
CA LYS A 206 -3.17 9.36 10.21
C LYS A 206 -2.54 8.94 11.53
N GLU A 207 -3.34 8.34 12.41
CA GLU A 207 -2.85 7.84 13.70
C GLU A 207 -2.14 6.49 13.57
N LEU A 208 -2.71 5.52 12.84
CA LEU A 208 -2.25 4.13 12.92
C LEU A 208 -1.08 3.79 11.98
N LEU A 209 -0.82 4.58 10.95
CA LEU A 209 0.23 4.38 9.94
C LEU A 209 1.11 5.61 9.70
N GLY A 210 0.62 6.82 10.01
CA GLY A 210 1.35 8.07 9.80
C GLY A 210 2.34 8.41 10.91
N ASP A 211 2.03 8.05 12.16
CA ASP A 211 2.89 8.31 13.31
C ASP A 211 3.88 7.15 13.54
N LYS A 212 5.18 7.42 13.40
CA LYS A 212 6.24 6.46 13.65
C LYS A 212 6.48 6.17 15.13
N ASP A 213 6.09 7.09 16.00
CA ASP A 213 6.35 7.05 17.44
C ASP A 213 5.14 6.51 18.23
N ILE A 214 4.03 6.20 17.54
CA ILE A 214 2.83 5.63 18.17
C ILE A 214 3.13 4.32 18.91
N ASP A 215 2.41 4.09 20.02
CA ASP A 215 2.41 2.80 20.71
C ASP A 215 2.15 1.66 19.70
N GLN A 216 3.09 0.71 19.65
CA GLN A 216 3.00 -0.47 18.79
C GLN A 216 1.79 -1.35 19.11
N ASN A 217 1.09 -1.07 20.20
CA ASN A 217 -0.12 -1.73 20.63
C ASN A 217 -1.41 -0.93 20.35
N ALA A 218 -1.32 0.21 19.67
CA ALA A 218 -2.45 1.10 19.38
C ALA A 218 -3.63 0.37 18.71
N VAL A 219 -3.34 -0.53 17.77
CA VAL A 219 -4.32 -1.36 17.04
C VAL A 219 -5.06 -2.36 17.94
N ARG A 220 -4.50 -2.75 19.09
CA ARG A 220 -5.13 -3.77 19.96
C ARG A 220 -6.25 -3.14 20.79
N VAL A 221 -7.43 -3.76 20.75
CA VAL A 221 -8.60 -3.34 21.55
C VAL A 221 -9.17 -4.44 22.45
N ALA A 222 -8.93 -5.71 22.14
CA ALA A 222 -9.40 -6.82 22.94
C ALA A 222 -8.68 -6.91 24.29
N ALA A 223 -9.44 -7.18 25.35
CA ALA A 223 -8.92 -7.46 26.67
C ALA A 223 -8.13 -8.79 26.69
N ARG A 224 -7.23 -8.91 27.69
CA ARG A 224 -6.43 -10.14 27.91
C ARG A 224 -6.99 -11.03 29.02
N THR A 225 -8.00 -10.57 29.74
CA THR A 225 -8.68 -11.28 30.82
C THR A 225 -10.16 -11.42 30.46
N ALA A 226 -10.80 -12.48 30.96
CA ALA A 226 -12.24 -12.70 30.74
C ALA A 226 -13.10 -11.66 31.47
N LEU A 227 -12.70 -11.29 32.69
CA LEU A 227 -13.37 -10.26 33.49
C LEU A 227 -12.66 -8.91 33.37
N PRO A 228 -13.40 -7.78 33.43
CA PRO A 228 -12.79 -6.46 33.43
C PRO A 228 -11.90 -6.25 34.66
N THR A 229 -10.61 -6.01 34.44
CA THR A 229 -9.64 -5.68 35.50
C THR A 229 -9.22 -4.20 35.48
N SER A 230 -9.56 -3.48 34.41
CA SER A 230 -9.31 -2.05 34.22
C SER A 230 -10.31 -1.48 33.19
N PRO A 231 -10.50 -0.15 33.13
CA PRO A 231 -11.25 0.48 32.04
C PRO A 231 -10.70 0.04 30.67
N SER A 232 -11.59 -0.34 29.76
CA SER A 232 -11.23 -0.74 28.39
C SER A 232 -11.06 0.47 27.48
N LYS A 233 -10.45 0.28 26.32
CA LYS A 233 -10.49 1.27 25.23
C LYS A 233 -11.95 1.53 24.82
N PRO A 234 -12.29 2.77 24.42
CA PRO A 234 -13.64 3.09 23.94
C PRO A 234 -13.92 2.41 22.59
N ILE A 235 -15.20 2.21 22.27
CA ILE A 235 -15.61 1.50 21.04
C ILE A 235 -15.11 2.19 19.76
N GLN A 236 -14.95 3.51 19.79
CA GLN A 236 -14.40 4.30 18.67
C GLN A 236 -12.99 3.84 18.28
N THR A 237 -12.17 3.40 19.25
CA THR A 237 -10.85 2.84 18.94
C THR A 237 -10.97 1.47 18.24
N ALA A 238 -12.00 0.69 18.56
CA ALA A 238 -12.29 -0.56 17.87
C ALA A 238 -12.80 -0.30 16.44
N GLU A 239 -13.65 0.70 16.24
CA GLU A 239 -14.12 1.13 14.92
C GLU A 239 -12.98 1.61 14.02
N ARG A 240 -12.05 2.41 14.55
CA ARG A 240 -10.83 2.82 13.83
C ARG A 240 -9.91 1.65 13.49
N THR A 241 -9.72 0.74 14.44
CA THR A 241 -8.98 -0.51 14.21
C THR A 241 -9.64 -1.32 13.09
N TYR A 242 -10.97 -1.41 13.10
CA TYR A 242 -11.72 -2.17 12.11
C TYR A 242 -11.62 -1.53 10.72
N ALA A 243 -11.70 -0.20 10.62
CA ALA A 243 -11.45 0.53 9.38
C ALA A 243 -10.08 0.20 8.77
N LEU A 244 -9.02 0.20 9.60
CA LEU A 244 -7.68 -0.22 9.15
C LEU A 244 -7.65 -1.69 8.69
N MET A 245 -8.33 -2.61 9.39
CA MET A 245 -8.37 -4.02 8.98
C MET A 245 -9.11 -4.21 7.65
N ILE A 246 -10.15 -3.42 7.37
CA ILE A 246 -10.83 -3.42 6.08
C ILE A 246 -9.88 -2.88 5.01
N HIS A 247 -9.22 -1.74 5.24
CA HIS A 247 -8.20 -1.22 4.32
C HIS A 247 -7.16 -2.29 3.96
N MET A 248 -6.60 -2.97 4.96
CA MET A 248 -5.61 -4.02 4.73
C MET A 248 -6.18 -5.18 3.92
N SER A 249 -7.44 -5.56 4.16
CA SER A 249 -8.11 -6.64 3.42
C SER A 249 -8.28 -6.27 1.94
N GLU A 250 -8.80 -5.07 1.66
CA GLU A 250 -8.97 -4.54 0.30
C GLU A 250 -7.62 -4.35 -0.42
N GLY A 251 -6.64 -3.75 0.26
CA GLY A 251 -5.31 -3.48 -0.29
C GLY A 251 -4.54 -4.75 -0.65
N LEU A 252 -4.82 -5.87 0.02
CA LEU A 252 -4.23 -7.18 -0.25
C LEU A 252 -5.14 -8.10 -1.11
N GLY A 253 -6.38 -7.72 -1.38
CA GLY A 253 -7.34 -8.55 -2.13
C GLY A 253 -7.68 -9.86 -1.40
N VAL A 254 -7.80 -9.82 -0.08
CA VAL A 254 -8.08 -10.97 0.78
C VAL A 254 -9.21 -10.64 1.77
N ASN A 255 -9.68 -11.63 2.51
CA ASN A 255 -10.59 -11.38 3.64
C ASN A 255 -9.89 -11.56 5.01
N CYS A 256 -10.62 -11.31 6.09
CA CYS A 256 -10.13 -11.40 7.47
C CYS A 256 -9.50 -12.77 7.80
N THR A 257 -10.03 -13.85 7.21
CA THR A 257 -9.57 -15.24 7.48
C THR A 257 -8.23 -15.57 6.84
N TYR A 258 -7.67 -14.65 6.05
CA TYR A 258 -6.30 -14.74 5.57
C TYR A 258 -5.30 -14.60 6.73
N CYS A 259 -5.65 -13.82 7.77
CA CYS A 259 -4.81 -13.57 8.93
C CYS A 259 -5.39 -14.13 10.24
N HIS A 260 -6.72 -14.18 10.39
CA HIS A 260 -7.38 -14.42 11.67
C HIS A 260 -8.31 -15.63 11.67
N ASN A 261 -8.47 -16.26 12.83
CA ASN A 261 -9.71 -16.93 13.19
C ASN A 261 -10.64 -15.91 13.88
N SER A 262 -11.77 -15.59 13.27
CA SER A 262 -12.65 -14.50 13.72
C SER A 262 -13.33 -14.77 15.07
N ARG A 263 -13.34 -16.01 15.56
CA ARG A 263 -13.81 -16.32 16.92
C ARG A 263 -12.93 -15.67 18.00
N ALA A 264 -11.67 -15.35 17.67
CA ALA A 264 -10.70 -14.75 18.59
C ALA A 264 -9.65 -13.93 17.84
N PHE A 265 -10.03 -12.75 17.30
CA PHE A 265 -9.11 -11.87 16.56
C PHE A 265 -7.81 -11.52 17.29
N SER A 266 -7.81 -11.49 18.63
CA SER A 266 -6.61 -11.21 19.44
C SER A 266 -5.68 -12.39 19.64
N SER A 267 -6.16 -13.63 19.45
CA SER A 267 -5.36 -14.85 19.67
C SER A 267 -4.32 -15.03 18.57
N TRP A 268 -3.04 -15.02 18.93
CA TRP A 268 -1.95 -15.31 17.99
C TRP A 268 -1.86 -16.80 17.66
N GLU A 269 -2.14 -17.67 18.63
CA GLU A 269 -2.10 -19.13 18.47
C GLU A 269 -3.15 -19.64 17.47
N GLU A 270 -4.27 -18.92 17.33
CA GLU A 270 -5.33 -19.25 16.37
C GLU A 270 -5.26 -18.44 15.07
N SER A 271 -4.23 -17.60 14.91
CA SER A 271 -4.01 -16.82 13.70
C SER A 271 -3.20 -17.61 12.67
N THR A 272 -3.22 -17.15 11.42
CA THR A 272 -2.32 -17.70 10.39
C THR A 272 -0.94 -17.03 10.50
N PRO A 273 0.13 -17.64 9.93
CA PRO A 273 1.44 -17.00 9.85
C PRO A 273 1.44 -15.65 9.13
N LYS A 274 0.45 -15.39 8.25
CA LYS A 274 0.32 -14.12 7.51
C LYS A 274 0.12 -12.93 8.45
N ARG A 275 -0.48 -13.16 9.61
CA ARG A 275 -0.64 -12.12 10.63
C ARG A 275 0.69 -11.62 11.18
N VAL A 276 1.71 -12.48 11.28
CA VAL A 276 3.07 -12.08 11.70
C VAL A 276 3.71 -11.20 10.64
N THR A 277 3.63 -11.59 9.36
CA THR A 277 4.12 -10.77 8.24
C THR A 277 3.41 -9.41 8.18
N ALA A 278 2.09 -9.38 8.37
CA ALA A 278 1.30 -8.14 8.40
C ALA A 278 1.67 -7.27 9.61
N TRP A 279 1.98 -7.87 10.76
CA TRP A 279 2.45 -7.16 11.94
C TRP A 279 3.75 -6.40 11.64
N HIS A 280 4.71 -7.01 10.96
CA HIS A 280 5.93 -6.31 10.53
C HIS A 280 5.61 -5.24 9.48
N GLY A 281 4.71 -5.52 8.53
CA GLY A 281 4.28 -4.57 7.51
C GLY A 281 3.74 -3.25 8.07
N ILE A 282 2.93 -3.30 9.14
CA ILE A 282 2.43 -2.08 9.81
C ILE A 282 3.59 -1.21 10.33
N ARG A 283 4.65 -1.82 10.87
CA ARG A 283 5.81 -1.07 11.39
C ARG A 283 6.66 -0.53 10.27
N MET A 284 6.86 -1.32 9.22
CA MET A 284 7.56 -0.87 8.02
C MET A 284 6.86 0.36 7.43
N VAL A 285 5.54 0.35 7.29
CA VAL A 285 4.79 1.50 6.75
C VAL A 285 4.94 2.74 7.62
N ARG A 286 4.89 2.60 8.95
CA ARG A 286 5.13 3.70 9.90
C ARG A 286 6.54 4.28 9.76
N ASP A 287 7.53 3.39 9.67
CA ASP A 287 8.94 3.74 9.50
C ASP A 287 9.18 4.50 8.20
N ILE A 288 8.67 4.00 7.06
CA ILE A 288 8.85 4.70 5.77
C ILE A 288 8.12 6.05 5.72
N ASN A 289 6.90 6.13 6.29
CA ASN A 289 6.15 7.38 6.36
C ASN A 289 6.90 8.41 7.20
N GLY A 290 7.29 8.06 8.43
CA GLY A 290 7.89 9.02 9.36
C GLY A 290 9.35 9.36 9.08
N ASN A 291 10.15 8.42 8.58
CA ASN A 291 11.60 8.63 8.41
C ASN A 291 12.03 8.99 6.98
N PHE A 292 11.20 8.73 5.96
CA PHE A 292 11.57 8.96 4.56
C PHE A 292 10.63 9.87 3.79
N ILE A 293 9.33 9.85 4.07
CA ILE A 293 8.33 10.64 3.34
C ILE A 293 8.04 11.96 4.06
N GLU A 294 7.70 11.93 5.34
CA GLU A 294 7.38 13.13 6.13
C GLU A 294 8.50 14.20 6.11
N PRO A 295 9.80 13.83 6.19
CA PRO A 295 10.88 14.82 6.10
C PRO A 295 11.02 15.52 4.73
N LEU A 296 10.34 15.03 3.68
CA LEU A 296 10.37 15.62 2.35
C LEU A 296 9.38 16.78 2.17
N THR A 297 8.46 17.01 3.10
CA THR A 297 7.45 18.08 3.02
C THR A 297 8.02 19.43 2.59
N PRO A 298 9.15 19.92 3.15
CA PRO A 298 9.68 21.25 2.80
C PRO A 298 10.18 21.40 1.36
N VAL A 299 10.48 20.29 0.66
CA VAL A 299 11.00 20.31 -0.71
C VAL A 299 9.93 19.96 -1.75
N LEU A 300 8.76 19.50 -1.32
CA LEU A 300 7.66 19.17 -2.22
C LEU A 300 6.95 20.45 -2.68
N PRO A 301 6.58 20.55 -3.97
CA PRO A 301 5.74 21.65 -4.42
C PRO A 301 4.34 21.53 -3.83
N GLU A 302 3.64 22.65 -3.65
CA GLU A 302 2.30 22.73 -3.04
C GLU A 302 1.30 21.78 -3.71
N ALA A 303 1.39 21.60 -5.03
CA ALA A 303 0.56 20.66 -5.80
C ALA A 303 0.73 19.18 -5.42
N ARG A 304 1.66 18.85 -4.51
CA ARG A 304 1.90 17.50 -3.98
C ARG A 304 1.47 17.36 -2.52
N LEU A 305 1.08 18.45 -1.87
CA LEU A 305 0.66 18.43 -0.47
C LEU A 305 -0.85 18.19 -0.37
N GLY A 306 -1.25 17.54 0.72
CA GLY A 306 -2.64 17.32 1.06
C GLY A 306 -3.32 18.59 1.60
N PRO A 307 -4.63 18.52 1.90
CA PRO A 307 -5.40 19.64 2.45
C PRO A 307 -4.84 20.20 3.77
N GLU A 308 -4.17 19.37 4.56
CA GLU A 308 -3.51 19.77 5.81
C GLU A 308 -2.02 20.12 5.63
N GLY A 309 -1.52 20.19 4.39
CA GLY A 309 -0.11 20.48 4.06
C GLY A 309 0.83 19.29 4.20
N ASP A 310 0.30 18.08 4.40
CA ASP A 310 1.07 16.86 4.62
C ASP A 310 1.45 16.16 3.30
N PRO A 311 2.59 15.45 3.24
CA PRO A 311 3.07 14.83 2.01
C PRO A 311 2.27 13.55 1.68
N PRO A 312 2.35 13.05 0.42
CA PRO A 312 1.65 11.85 -0.02
C PRO A 312 2.30 10.61 0.59
N LYS A 313 1.72 10.10 1.67
CA LYS A 313 2.24 8.97 2.45
C LYS A 313 1.87 7.63 1.82
N ALA A 314 2.63 6.61 2.19
CA ALA A 314 2.42 5.23 1.77
C ALA A 314 1.46 4.48 2.71
N ASN A 315 0.71 3.54 2.13
CA ASN A 315 -0.15 2.58 2.82
C ASN A 315 0.04 1.17 2.20
N CYS A 316 -0.83 0.22 2.57
CA CYS A 316 -0.72 -1.16 2.07
C CYS A 316 -0.93 -1.22 0.55
N THR A 317 -1.94 -0.50 0.07
CA THR A 317 -2.33 -0.45 -1.36
C THR A 317 -1.26 0.17 -2.24
N THR A 318 -0.42 1.10 -1.72
CA THR A 318 0.70 1.68 -2.45
C THR A 318 1.57 0.62 -3.14
N CYS A 319 1.84 -0.48 -2.44
CA CYS A 319 2.64 -1.60 -2.95
C CYS A 319 1.76 -2.76 -3.46
N HIS A 320 0.81 -3.20 -2.65
CA HIS A 320 0.09 -4.46 -2.86
C HIS A 320 -0.96 -4.39 -3.97
N GLN A 321 -1.59 -3.23 -4.16
CA GLN A 321 -2.53 -2.95 -5.25
C GLN A 321 -3.58 -4.05 -5.48
N GLY A 322 -4.17 -4.57 -4.40
CA GLY A 322 -5.23 -5.59 -4.44
C GLY A 322 -4.74 -7.02 -4.57
N LEU A 323 -3.44 -7.29 -4.34
CA LEU A 323 -2.87 -8.64 -4.28
C LEU A 323 -2.09 -8.86 -2.99
N ALA A 324 -2.14 -10.08 -2.46
CA ALA A 324 -1.48 -10.43 -1.20
C ALA A 324 0.05 -10.30 -1.26
N LYS A 325 0.63 -10.27 -2.47
CA LYS A 325 2.02 -9.92 -2.74
C LYS A 325 2.06 -8.92 -3.90
N PRO A 326 2.84 -7.82 -3.78
CA PRO A 326 3.04 -6.88 -4.89
C PRO A 326 3.51 -7.61 -6.15
N LEU A 327 3.01 -7.20 -7.32
CA LEU A 327 3.40 -7.75 -8.62
C LEU A 327 3.28 -9.29 -8.71
N ASN A 328 2.25 -9.86 -8.06
CA ASN A 328 2.07 -11.31 -7.93
C ASN A 328 3.28 -12.04 -7.29
N GLY A 329 4.08 -11.34 -6.49
CA GLY A 329 5.28 -11.87 -5.86
C GLY A 329 6.50 -11.99 -6.78
N ALA A 330 6.50 -11.31 -7.93
CA ALA A 330 7.66 -11.22 -8.81
C ALA A 330 8.88 -10.67 -8.06
N GLN A 331 9.99 -11.40 -8.12
CA GLN A 331 11.22 -11.06 -7.40
C GLN A 331 12.12 -10.15 -8.23
N MET A 332 11.68 -8.93 -8.52
CA MET A 332 12.47 -7.99 -9.33
C MET A 332 13.85 -7.69 -8.72
N LEU A 333 13.95 -7.69 -7.38
CA LEU A 333 15.21 -7.39 -6.69
C LEU A 333 16.37 -8.33 -7.09
N LYS A 334 16.07 -9.59 -7.44
CA LYS A 334 17.11 -10.57 -7.82
C LYS A 334 17.91 -10.11 -9.05
N ASP A 335 17.26 -9.38 -9.96
CA ASP A 335 17.85 -8.88 -11.19
C ASP A 335 18.49 -7.48 -10.98
N TYR A 336 18.26 -6.87 -9.82
CA TYR A 336 18.78 -5.55 -9.44
C TYR A 336 19.45 -5.58 -8.05
N PRO A 337 20.52 -6.38 -7.87
CA PRO A 337 21.23 -6.47 -6.59
C PRO A 337 21.75 -5.11 -6.08
N GLU A 338 21.92 -4.13 -6.97
CA GLU A 338 22.30 -2.75 -6.67
C GLU A 338 21.31 -2.09 -5.67
N LEU A 339 20.04 -2.52 -5.68
CA LEU A 339 18.97 -2.01 -4.80
C LEU A 339 18.81 -2.78 -3.49
N ALA A 340 19.54 -3.89 -3.29
CA ALA A 340 19.43 -4.67 -2.06
C ALA A 340 19.95 -3.89 -0.84
N GLY A 341 20.94 -3.03 -1.06
CA GLY A 341 21.58 -2.26 0.01
C GLY A 341 22.53 -3.09 0.89
N GLY A 342 23.36 -2.39 1.65
CA GLY A 342 23.88 -2.90 2.93
C GLY A 342 23.02 -2.36 4.09
N PRO A 343 23.13 -2.92 5.31
CA PRO A 343 22.38 -2.42 6.47
C PRO A 343 22.65 -0.93 6.68
N MET A 344 21.61 -0.13 6.92
CA MET A 344 21.83 1.29 7.25
C MET A 344 22.52 1.40 8.61
N PRO A 345 23.45 2.37 8.80
CA PRO A 345 23.87 2.73 10.15
C PRO A 345 22.63 3.11 10.95
N LYS A 346 22.46 2.54 12.15
CA LYS A 346 21.40 3.00 13.06
C LYS A 346 21.50 4.51 13.18
N ALA A 347 20.37 5.20 13.05
CA ALA A 347 20.30 6.63 13.35
C ALA A 347 20.90 6.85 14.76
N PRO A 348 21.67 7.95 14.95
CA PRO A 348 22.32 8.24 16.22
C PRO A 348 21.35 8.34 17.40
#